data_AF-A0A9W9Y6A9-F1
#
_entry.id   AF-A0A9W9Y6A9-F1
#
_cell.length_a   1.000
_cell.length_b   1.000
_cell.length_c   1.000
_cell.angle_alpha   90.00
_cell.angle_beta   90.00
_cell.angle_gamma   90.00
#
_symmetry.space_group_name_H-M   'P 1'
#
loop_
_entity.id
_entity.type
_entity.pdbx_description
1 polymer ?
#
loop_
_entity_poly.entity_id
_entity_poly.type
_entity_poly.pdbx_seq_one_letter_code
_entity_poly.pdbx_strand_id
1 'polypeptide(L)'
;MDILYAEVAVSDIVFHTATVDHLLSVQAIIDGIRYRAAQGLKTIYIHNSGATLLSDSAQGDYKSDGILDDEQPGQIDTLPDSASHRSIDLAILQAGQELVPNAKMAIMIPPLIYGSLKHGYPGQMGKDLTVWN
;
A
#
# COMPACT_ATOMS: atom_id res chain seq x y z
N MET A 1 19.19 -14.31 7.18
CA MET A 1 18.64 -13.05 7.72
C MET A 1 17.87 -12.41 6.58
N ASP A 2 16.62 -12.00 6.83
CA ASP A 2 15.79 -11.36 5.80
C ASP A 2 16.39 -10.00 5.40
N ILE A 3 16.59 -9.78 4.10
CA ILE A 3 17.22 -8.57 3.57
C ILE A 3 16.35 -7.33 3.79
N LEU A 4 15.02 -7.47 3.74
CA LEU A 4 14.10 -6.35 3.94
C LEU A 4 14.18 -5.84 5.36
N TYR A 5 14.19 -6.76 6.34
CA TYR A 5 14.40 -6.41 7.74
C TYR A 5 15.70 -5.64 7.94
N ALA A 6 16.81 -6.14 7.37
CA ALA A 6 18.13 -5.56 7.55
C ALA A 6 18.22 -4.13 6.99
N GLU A 7 17.68 -3.89 5.80
CA GLU A 7 17.66 -2.56 5.17
C GLU A 7 16.74 -1.60 5.93
N VAL A 8 15.59 -2.07 6.42
CA VAL A 8 14.69 -1.24 7.21
C VAL A 8 15.32 -0.85 8.54
N ALA A 9 16.04 -1.75 9.20
CA ALA A 9 16.67 -1.49 10.50
C ALA A 9 17.60 -0.27 10.49
N VAL A 10 18.23 0.02 9.34
CA VAL A 10 19.17 1.14 9.16
C VAL A 10 18.55 2.37 8.48
N SER A 11 17.26 2.32 8.11
CA SER A 11 16.61 3.37 7.33
C SER A 11 15.63 4.22 8.15
N ASP A 12 15.75 5.54 8.08
CA ASP A 12 14.80 6.46 8.73
C ASP A 12 13.46 6.57 7.97
N ILE A 13 13.50 6.38 6.65
CA ILE A 13 12.34 6.48 5.75
C ILE A 13 12.33 5.27 4.82
N VAL A 14 11.18 4.62 4.71
CA VAL A 14 10.99 3.42 3.87
C VAL A 14 9.84 3.67 2.90
N PHE A 15 10.15 3.58 1.61
CA PHE A 15 9.15 3.54 0.53
C PHE A 15 8.96 2.09 0.10
N HIS A 16 7.78 1.54 0.33
CA HIS A 16 7.46 0.17 -0.05
C HIS A 16 6.54 0.17 -1.27
N THR A 17 7.17 0.08 -2.44
CA THR A 17 6.52 0.21 -3.76
C THR A 17 6.64 -1.03 -4.63
N ALA A 18 7.30 -2.09 -4.14
CA ALA A 18 7.59 -3.28 -4.94
C ALA A 18 6.36 -4.18 -5.15
N THR A 19 5.47 -4.26 -4.15
CA THR A 19 4.28 -5.14 -4.19
C THR A 19 3.28 -4.74 -3.11
N VAL A 20 2.01 -5.06 -3.36
CA VAL A 20 0.83 -4.80 -2.50
C VAL A 20 0.15 -6.08 -2.02
N ASP A 21 0.66 -7.24 -2.40
CA ASP A 21 0.00 -8.54 -2.17
C ASP A 21 0.93 -9.59 -1.54
N HIS A 22 2.08 -9.17 -1.01
CA HIS A 22 3.05 -10.08 -0.41
C HIS A 22 3.18 -9.86 1.10
N LEU A 23 2.47 -10.68 1.88
CA LEU A 23 2.36 -10.53 3.33
C LEU A 23 3.71 -10.68 4.05
N LEU A 24 4.55 -11.63 3.62
CA LEU A 24 5.82 -11.89 4.28
C LEU A 24 6.80 -10.71 4.15
N SER A 25 6.80 -9.98 3.03
CA SER A 25 7.67 -8.79 2.90
C SER A 25 7.21 -7.65 3.80
N VAL A 26 5.90 -7.45 3.94
CA VAL A 26 5.34 -6.44 4.83
C VAL A 26 5.67 -6.75 6.28
N GLN A 27 5.56 -8.02 6.68
CA GLN A 27 5.93 -8.48 8.02
C GLN A 27 7.42 -8.25 8.30
N ALA A 28 8.31 -8.61 7.36
CA ALA A 28 9.75 -8.36 7.50
C ALA A 28 10.08 -6.86 7.65
N ILE A 29 9.38 -6.00 6.90
CA ILE A 29 9.53 -4.54 7.03
C ILE A 29 9.05 -4.08 8.40
N ILE A 30 7.85 -4.49 8.85
CA ILE A 30 7.31 -4.13 10.16
C ILE A 30 8.26 -4.56 11.28
N ASP A 31 8.86 -5.75 11.18
CA ASP A 31 9.82 -6.23 12.17
C ASP A 31 11.09 -5.36 12.21
N GLY A 32 11.55 -4.85 11.06
CA GLY A 32 12.63 -3.88 10.99
C GLY A 32 12.25 -2.54 11.66
N ILE A 33 11.00 -2.10 11.48
CA ILE A 33 10.47 -0.89 12.15
C ILE A 33 10.39 -1.11 13.66
N ARG A 34 9.89 -2.27 14.12
CA ARG A 34 9.85 -2.65 15.54
C ARG A 34 11.25 -2.65 16.15
N TYR A 35 12.23 -3.19 15.44
CA TYR A 35 13.62 -3.16 15.88
C TYR A 35 14.10 -1.73 16.11
N ARG A 36 13.87 -0.82 15.15
CA ARG A 36 14.21 0.60 15.28
C ARG A 36 13.50 1.26 16.46
N ALA A 37 12.19 1.01 16.61
CA ALA A 37 11.39 1.53 17.71
C ALA A 37 11.94 1.09 19.08
N ALA A 38 12.37 -0.17 19.22
CA ALA A 38 12.99 -0.68 20.43
C ALA A 38 14.33 0.00 20.77
N GLN A 39 15.02 0.59 19.79
CA GLN A 39 16.21 1.42 19.99
C GLN A 39 15.87 2.91 20.27
N GLY A 40 14.58 3.26 20.38
CA GLY A 40 14.12 4.65 20.53
C GLY A 40 14.21 5.47 19.24
N LEU A 41 14.52 4.83 18.10
CA LEU A 41 14.58 5.50 16.80
C LEU A 41 13.18 5.71 16.24
N LYS A 42 13.08 6.63 15.28
CA LYS A 42 11.85 6.93 14.56
C LYS A 42 11.93 6.43 13.12
N THR A 43 10.78 6.07 12.57
CA THR A 43 10.68 5.64 11.17
C THR A 43 9.44 6.22 10.50
N ILE A 44 9.60 6.67 9.26
CA ILE A 44 8.49 6.99 8.35
C ILE A 44 8.36 5.83 7.36
N TYR A 45 7.18 5.25 7.25
CA TYR A 45 6.90 4.16 6.32
C TYR A 45 5.75 4.56 5.40
N ILE A 46 5.97 4.45 4.09
CA ILE A 46 4.99 4.76 3.07
C ILE A 46 4.79 3.51 2.22
N HIS A 47 3.61 2.91 2.34
CA HIS A 47 3.18 1.79 1.52
C HIS A 47 2.40 2.30 0.32
N ASN A 48 2.77 1.84 -0.87
CA ASN A 48 1.99 2.06 -2.07
C ASN A 48 1.03 0.88 -2.24
N SER A 49 -0.22 0.99 -1.77
CA SER A 49 -1.33 0.06 -2.06
C SER A 49 -1.82 0.27 -3.51
N GLY A 50 -3.07 -0.01 -3.83
CA GLY A 50 -3.59 0.10 -5.20
C GLY A 50 -5.06 0.50 -5.29
N ALA A 51 -5.41 1.23 -6.36
CA ALA A 51 -6.79 1.66 -6.66
C ALA A 51 -7.82 0.51 -6.63
N THR A 52 -7.39 -0.71 -6.93
CA THR A 52 -8.22 -1.92 -6.92
C THR A 52 -8.78 -2.28 -5.54
N LEU A 53 -8.23 -1.69 -4.47
CA LEU A 53 -8.84 -1.71 -3.13
C LEU A 53 -10.26 -1.10 -3.14
N LEU A 54 -10.48 -0.07 -3.96
CA LEU A 54 -11.72 0.69 -4.03
C LEU A 54 -12.66 0.19 -5.14
N SER A 55 -12.30 -0.91 -5.83
CA SER A 55 -13.10 -1.44 -6.93
C SER A 55 -14.39 -2.09 -6.43
N ASP A 56 -15.43 -1.97 -7.26
CA ASP A 56 -16.69 -2.67 -7.09
C ASP A 56 -16.88 -3.75 -8.18
N SER A 57 -18.09 -4.28 -8.30
CA SER A 57 -18.44 -5.27 -9.32
C SER A 57 -19.17 -4.66 -10.53
N ALA A 58 -19.24 -3.32 -10.63
CA ALA A 58 -19.99 -2.64 -11.68
C ALA A 58 -19.37 -2.82 -13.07
N GLN A 59 -18.07 -3.12 -13.15
CA GLN A 59 -17.35 -3.38 -14.42
C GLN A 59 -17.52 -2.29 -15.50
N GLY A 60 -17.83 -1.05 -15.08
CA GLY A 60 -18.08 0.08 -15.98
C GLY A 60 -19.55 0.31 -16.37
N ASP A 61 -20.48 -0.53 -15.93
CA ASP A 61 -21.91 -0.40 -16.26
C ASP A 61 -22.54 0.86 -15.64
N TYR A 62 -22.05 1.28 -14.48
CA TYR A 62 -22.48 2.48 -13.77
C TYR A 62 -21.34 3.01 -12.89
N LYS A 63 -21.39 4.31 -12.59
CA LYS A 63 -20.52 4.89 -11.56
C LYS A 63 -21.03 4.52 -10.17
N SER A 64 -20.12 4.40 -9.21
CA SER A 64 -20.51 4.40 -7.80
C SER A 64 -21.04 5.77 -7.39
N ASP A 65 -21.98 5.79 -6.44
CA ASP A 65 -22.49 7.04 -5.84
C ASP A 65 -21.58 7.57 -4.73
N GLY A 66 -20.71 6.71 -4.17
CA GLY A 66 -19.79 7.04 -3.09
C GLY A 66 -18.51 7.69 -3.59
N ILE A 67 -18.25 8.92 -3.14
CA ILE A 67 -16.95 9.57 -3.26
C ILE A 67 -16.20 9.31 -1.94
N LEU A 68 -14.99 8.76 -2.04
CA LEU A 68 -14.14 8.53 -0.88
C LEU A 68 -13.15 9.68 -0.71
N ASP A 69 -13.02 10.15 0.52
CA ASP A 69 -12.13 11.24 0.93
C ASP A 69 -11.05 10.71 1.88
N ASP A 70 -9.78 10.86 1.52
CA ASP A 70 -8.64 10.39 2.31
C ASP A 70 -8.39 11.26 3.56
N GLU A 71 -8.97 12.47 3.63
CA GLU A 71 -9.08 13.23 4.88
C GLU A 71 -10.07 12.58 5.87
N GLN A 72 -10.90 11.65 5.39
CA GLN A 72 -11.89 10.88 6.17
C GLN A 72 -11.59 9.37 6.09
N PRO A 73 -10.45 8.89 6.65
CA PRO A 73 -9.99 7.51 6.48
C PRO A 73 -11.00 6.46 6.99
N GLY A 74 -11.89 6.84 7.91
CA GLY A 74 -12.99 5.98 8.36
C GLY A 74 -13.92 5.51 7.23
N GLN A 75 -14.00 6.23 6.10
CA GLN A 75 -14.74 5.78 4.91
C GLN A 75 -14.05 4.58 4.25
N ILE A 76 -12.72 4.60 4.16
CA ILE A 76 -11.90 3.50 3.63
C ILE A 76 -11.93 2.31 4.59
N ASP A 77 -12.00 2.56 5.90
CA ASP A 77 -12.07 1.51 6.91
C ASP A 77 -13.37 0.69 6.88
N THR A 78 -14.40 1.16 6.19
CA THR A 78 -15.64 0.39 5.98
C THR A 78 -15.52 -0.72 4.94
N LEU A 79 -14.43 -0.72 4.15
CA LEU A 79 -14.20 -1.73 3.13
C LEU A 79 -14.04 -3.12 3.76
N PRO A 80 -14.58 -4.17 3.13
CA PRO A 80 -14.49 -5.52 3.68
C PRO A 80 -13.04 -6.00 3.70
N ASP A 81 -12.68 -6.81 4.70
CA ASP A 81 -11.36 -7.44 4.80
C ASP A 81 -10.96 -8.26 3.56
N SER A 82 -11.96 -8.70 2.78
CA SER A 82 -11.77 -9.42 1.52
C SER A 82 -11.53 -8.52 0.30
N ALA A 83 -11.55 -7.20 0.44
CA ALA A 83 -11.20 -6.28 -0.64
C ALA A 83 -9.76 -6.49 -1.09
N SER A 84 -9.46 -6.17 -2.35
CA SER A 84 -8.11 -6.28 -2.91
C SER A 84 -7.10 -5.57 -2.02
N HIS A 85 -5.93 -6.18 -1.79
CA HIS A 85 -4.83 -5.64 -0.96
C HIS A 85 -5.14 -5.45 0.53
N ARG A 86 -6.40 -5.62 0.96
CA ARG A 86 -6.84 -5.24 2.32
C ARG A 86 -6.13 -6.01 3.41
N SER A 87 -5.79 -7.28 3.18
CA SER A 87 -5.02 -8.08 4.14
C SER A 87 -3.63 -7.48 4.45
N ILE A 88 -3.01 -6.83 3.47
CA ILE A 88 -1.74 -6.12 3.63
C ILE A 88 -1.95 -4.79 4.35
N ASP A 89 -2.93 -4.01 3.91
CA ASP A 89 -3.25 -2.71 4.50
C ASP A 89 -3.64 -2.85 5.98
N LEU A 90 -4.41 -3.88 6.34
CA LEU A 90 -4.79 -4.16 7.73
C LEU A 90 -3.57 -4.51 8.60
N ALA A 91 -2.61 -5.29 8.08
CA ALA A 91 -1.38 -5.59 8.82
C ALA A 91 -0.57 -4.31 9.11
N ILE A 92 -0.54 -3.38 8.15
CA ILE A 92 0.12 -2.07 8.29
C ILE A 92 -0.62 -1.17 9.27
N LEU A 93 -1.96 -1.10 9.20
CA LEU A 93 -2.79 -0.32 10.13
C LEU A 93 -2.61 -0.81 11.57
N GLN A 94 -2.63 -2.12 11.79
CA GLN A 94 -2.41 -2.71 13.10
C GLN A 94 -1.01 -2.37 13.64
N ALA A 95 0.04 -2.52 12.83
CA ALA A 95 1.40 -2.16 13.22
C ALA A 95 1.53 -0.65 13.48
N GLY A 96 0.85 0.19 12.70
CA GLY A 96 0.84 1.64 12.90
C GLY A 96 0.28 2.03 14.26
N GLN A 97 -0.78 1.37 14.73
CA GLN A 97 -1.33 1.59 16.07
C GLN A 97 -0.38 1.11 17.18
N GLU A 98 0.26 -0.04 16.98
CA GLU A 98 1.22 -0.62 17.93
C GLU A 98 2.47 0.25 18.12
N LEU A 99 2.96 0.86 17.03
CA LEU A 99 4.28 1.49 16.97
C LEU A 99 4.28 2.99 17.24
N VAL A 100 3.15 3.58 17.63
CA VAL A 100 3.09 4.96 18.12
C VAL A 100 3.89 5.06 19.43
N PRO A 101 4.74 6.11 19.61
CA PRO A 101 4.97 7.26 18.73
C PRO A 101 6.19 7.13 17.81
N ASN A 102 6.83 5.96 17.76
CA ASN A 102 8.09 5.74 17.08
C ASN A 102 7.93 5.60 15.56
N ALA A 103 6.81 5.08 15.07
CA ALA A 103 6.53 4.97 13.65
C ALA A 103 5.43 5.93 13.20
N LYS A 104 5.64 6.56 12.03
CA LYS A 104 4.57 7.20 11.25
C LYS A 104 4.38 6.40 9.97
N MET A 105 3.22 5.81 9.81
CA MET A 105 2.93 4.89 8.71
C MET A 105 1.79 5.45 7.87
N ALA A 106 1.96 5.44 6.55
CA ALA A 106 0.96 5.89 5.59
C ALA A 106 0.73 4.81 4.53
N ILE A 107 -0.52 4.65 4.12
CA ILE A 107 -0.93 3.82 3.00
C ILE A 107 -1.41 4.78 1.91
N MET A 108 -0.80 4.69 0.73
CA MET A 108 -1.22 5.44 -0.45
C MET A 108 -2.06 4.52 -1.33
N ILE A 109 -3.23 5.00 -1.77
CA ILE A 109 -4.12 4.30 -2.69
C ILE A 109 -4.12 5.09 -4.01
N PRO A 110 -3.05 5.01 -4.81
CA PRO A 110 -2.99 5.80 -6.03
C PRO A 110 -4.04 5.33 -7.04
N PRO A 111 -4.65 6.24 -7.83
CA PRO A 111 -5.46 5.85 -8.98
C PRO A 111 -4.59 5.12 -10.01
N LEU A 112 -5.23 4.52 -11.03
CA LEU A 112 -4.47 3.87 -12.10
C LEU A 112 -3.47 4.84 -12.74
N ILE A 113 -2.18 4.54 -12.60
CA ILE A 113 -1.09 5.32 -13.17
C ILE A 113 -0.72 4.72 -14.52
N TYR A 114 -0.89 5.49 -15.59
CA TYR A 114 -0.38 5.15 -16.92
C TYR A 114 0.62 6.21 -17.38
N GLY A 115 1.64 5.80 -18.12
CA GLY A 115 2.66 6.71 -18.63
C GLY A 115 3.67 5.97 -19.50
N SER A 116 4.22 6.68 -20.50
CA SER A 116 5.33 6.19 -21.29
C SER A 116 6.62 6.78 -20.74
N LEU A 117 7.54 5.93 -20.29
CA LEU A 117 8.92 6.35 -20.12
C LEU A 117 9.46 6.74 -21.50
N LYS A 118 10.27 7.80 -21.62
CA LYS A 118 10.90 8.26 -22.88
C LYS A 118 11.63 7.17 -23.69
N HIS A 119 11.79 5.96 -23.15
CA HIS A 119 12.43 4.79 -23.76
C HIS A 119 11.53 3.52 -23.83
N GLY A 120 10.20 3.66 -23.83
CA GLY A 120 9.34 2.67 -24.51
C GLY A 120 8.78 1.48 -23.72
N TYR A 121 8.67 1.54 -22.38
CA TYR A 121 7.90 0.55 -21.64
C TYR A 121 6.62 1.16 -21.05
N PRO A 122 5.44 0.94 -21.67
CA PRO A 122 4.16 1.23 -21.02
C PRO A 122 3.84 0.15 -19.98
N GLY A 123 3.45 0.59 -18.78
CA GLY A 123 3.00 -0.29 -17.70
C GLY A 123 1.48 -0.35 -17.59
N GLN A 124 0.86 -1.28 -18.33
CA GLN A 124 -0.21 -2.20 -17.87
C GLN A 124 -0.45 -3.18 -19.04
N MET A 125 0.09 -4.39 -18.97
CA MET A 125 -0.22 -5.44 -19.95
C MET A 125 -1.33 -6.33 -19.39
N GLY A 126 -2.58 -5.99 -19.69
CA GLY A 126 -3.63 -6.99 -19.80
C GLY A 126 -3.34 -7.88 -21.01
N LYS A 127 -3.88 -9.11 -21.04
CA LYS A 127 -3.74 -10.04 -22.18
C LYS A 127 -4.21 -9.36 -23.48
N ASP A 128 -3.24 -8.83 -24.23
CA ASP A 128 -3.29 -8.49 -25.65
C ASP A 128 -4.42 -7.61 -26.19
N LEU A 129 -5.08 -6.78 -25.38
CA LEU A 129 -5.98 -5.75 -25.90
C LEU A 129 -5.90 -4.46 -25.07
N THR A 130 -5.46 -3.38 -25.71
CA THR A 130 -5.77 -2.01 -25.28
C THR A 130 -7.26 -1.80 -25.48
N VAL A 131 -8.08 -2.01 -24.46
CA VAL A 131 -9.52 -1.75 -24.52
C VAL A 131 -9.82 -0.42 -23.86
N TRP A 132 -10.06 0.60 -24.67
CA TRP A 132 -10.98 1.69 -24.39
C TRP A 132 -11.67 2.02 -25.72
N ASN A 133 -12.89 1.49 -25.89
CA ASN A 133 -13.90 2.14 -26.74
C ASN A 133 -14.77 2.99 -25.84
#